data_AF-E4WXR2-F1
#
_entry.id   AF-E4WXR2-F1
#
_cell.length_a   1.000
_cell.length_b   1.000
_cell.length_c   1.000
_cell.angle_alpha   90.00
_cell.angle_beta   90.00
_cell.angle_gamma   90.00
#
_symmetry.space_group_name_H-M   'P 1'
#
loop_
_entity.id
_entity.type
_entity.pdbx_description
1 polymer ?
#
loop_
_entity_poly.entity_id
_entity_poly.type
_entity_poly.pdbx_seq_one_letter_code
_entity_poly.pdbx_strand_id
1 'polypeptide(L)'
;MIPKTFTNNTSEIIGNNQRIIKKILDICYTRKIPYHSLGNEISGEARDLAKFYVRIAQSLKNNSQSFPSFCDLEVNTPAISEWFEIIRELFDKHGEILLVAGGEPTVTLLGDGKGGRNQELALAFQIESAGNINASFLSAGTDGQDGPCDVSGAWSGAQDSNVNLNGEARSFLESSDSYNYFKKHAPHRHIRTGLTFTNVMDIHLLYIKAH
;
A
#
# COMPACT_ATOMS: atom_id res chain seq x y z
N MET A 1 -8.21 -21.62 -39.65
CA MET A 1 -8.10 -20.20 -40.05
C MET A 1 -8.54 -19.38 -38.85
N ILE A 2 -7.63 -18.69 -38.17
CA ILE A 2 -7.97 -17.86 -36.99
C ILE A 2 -8.52 -16.52 -37.51
N PRO A 3 -9.69 -16.05 -37.04
CA PRO A 3 -10.23 -14.75 -37.45
C PRO A 3 -9.22 -13.64 -37.13
N LYS A 4 -8.88 -12.81 -38.11
CA LYS A 4 -7.98 -11.66 -37.93
C LYS A 4 -8.68 -10.42 -37.37
N THR A 5 -10.01 -10.39 -37.39
CA THR A 5 -10.82 -9.25 -36.98
C THR A 5 -12.21 -9.70 -36.51
N PHE A 6 -12.69 -9.15 -35.38
CA PHE A 6 -14.04 -9.37 -34.85
C PHE A 6 -14.84 -8.06 -35.00
N THR A 7 -15.70 -7.96 -36.01
CA THR A 7 -16.40 -6.71 -36.36
C THR A 7 -17.74 -6.52 -35.64
N ASN A 8 -18.25 -7.54 -34.95
CA ASN A 8 -19.54 -7.53 -34.26
C ASN A 8 -19.37 -7.78 -32.74
N ASN A 9 -18.27 -7.29 -32.16
CA ASN A 9 -18.00 -7.44 -30.73
C ASN A 9 -17.91 -6.06 -30.04
N THR A 10 -18.51 -5.95 -28.87
CA THR A 10 -18.38 -4.80 -27.96
C THR A 10 -17.85 -5.33 -26.64
N SER A 11 -16.66 -4.90 -26.26
CA SER A 11 -16.05 -5.25 -24.97
C SER A 11 -16.15 -4.05 -24.03
N GLU A 12 -16.76 -4.24 -22.87
CA GLU A 12 -16.82 -3.25 -21.80
C GLU A 12 -16.10 -3.78 -20.56
N ILE A 13 -15.18 -2.97 -20.00
CA ILE A 13 -14.56 -3.27 -18.71
C ILE A 13 -15.51 -2.84 -17.59
N ILE A 14 -16.22 -3.80 -17.01
CA ILE A 14 -17.18 -3.57 -15.92
C ILE A 14 -16.54 -3.57 -14.52
N GLY A 15 -15.33 -4.12 -14.37
CA GLY A 15 -14.57 -4.19 -13.12
C GLY A 15 -13.07 -4.19 -13.35
N ASN A 16 -12.37 -3.27 -12.69
CA ASN A 16 -10.90 -3.19 -12.62
C ASN A 16 -10.50 -2.36 -11.39
N ASN A 17 -9.21 -2.30 -11.09
CA ASN A 17 -8.71 -1.57 -9.92
C ASN A 17 -8.93 -0.05 -10.03
N GLN A 18 -8.92 0.50 -11.26
CA GLN A 18 -9.22 1.90 -11.51
C GLN A 18 -10.61 2.29 -11.02
N ARG A 19 -11.62 1.43 -11.23
CA ARG A 19 -12.99 1.66 -10.71
C ARG A 19 -13.02 1.67 -9.18
N ILE A 20 -12.25 0.82 -8.51
CA ILE A 20 -12.14 0.82 -7.04
C ILE A 20 -11.46 2.09 -6.54
N ILE A 21 -10.32 2.46 -7.13
CA ILE A 21 -9.62 3.69 -6.75
C ILE A 21 -10.54 4.89 -6.92
N LYS A 22 -11.22 5.01 -8.07
CA LYS A 22 -12.22 6.08 -8.29
C LYS A 22 -13.26 6.10 -7.18
N LYS A 23 -13.77 4.94 -6.75
CA LYS A 23 -14.75 4.87 -5.68
C LYS A 23 -14.20 5.35 -4.33
N ILE A 24 -12.93 5.06 -4.02
CA ILE A 24 -12.24 5.59 -2.84
C ILE A 24 -12.14 7.12 -2.93
N LEU A 25 -11.72 7.65 -4.10
CA LEU A 25 -11.62 9.10 -4.31
C LEU A 25 -12.98 9.80 -4.17
N ASP A 26 -14.06 9.22 -4.69
CA ASP A 26 -15.43 9.74 -4.53
C ASP A 26 -15.83 9.81 -3.04
N ILE A 27 -15.46 8.79 -2.24
CA ILE A 27 -15.69 8.77 -0.80
C ILE A 27 -14.87 9.87 -0.11
N CYS A 28 -13.58 10.02 -0.46
CA CYS A 28 -12.73 11.06 0.10
C CYS A 28 -13.26 12.46 -0.20
N TYR A 29 -13.70 12.69 -1.45
CA TYR A 29 -14.35 13.93 -1.87
C TYR A 29 -15.61 14.22 -1.04
N THR A 30 -16.50 13.23 -0.93
CA THR A 30 -17.75 13.36 -0.17
C THR A 30 -17.50 13.64 1.31
N ARG A 31 -16.46 13.02 1.88
CA ARG A 31 -16.07 13.17 3.30
C ARG A 31 -15.13 14.35 3.55
N LYS A 32 -14.73 15.10 2.52
CA LYS A 32 -13.76 16.21 2.59
C LYS A 32 -12.41 15.81 3.20
N ILE A 33 -11.99 14.57 2.95
CA ILE A 33 -10.64 14.10 3.30
C ILE A 33 -9.71 14.65 2.22
N PRO A 34 -8.57 15.29 2.54
CA PRO A 34 -7.58 15.67 1.52
C PRO A 34 -6.94 14.41 0.93
N TYR A 35 -6.87 14.29 -0.40
CA TYR A 35 -6.37 13.07 -1.03
C TYR A 35 -5.62 13.31 -2.34
N HIS A 36 -4.79 12.35 -2.72
CA HIS A 36 -4.22 12.25 -4.08
C HIS A 36 -4.11 10.78 -4.50
N SER A 37 -4.25 10.52 -5.80
CA SER A 37 -4.10 9.18 -6.36
C SER A 37 -2.70 8.99 -6.92
N LEU A 38 -1.97 7.98 -6.45
CA LEU A 38 -0.68 7.55 -7.01
C LEU A 38 -0.85 6.59 -8.20
N GLY A 39 -2.10 6.37 -8.63
CA GLY A 39 -2.42 5.54 -9.78
C GLY A 39 -2.75 4.10 -9.42
N ASN A 40 -2.93 3.30 -10.47
CA ASN A 40 -3.51 1.96 -10.41
C ASN A 40 -2.54 0.89 -10.97
N GLU A 41 -1.25 1.20 -11.06
CA GLU A 41 -0.25 0.32 -11.65
C GLU A 41 0.98 0.15 -10.75
N ILE A 42 0.85 0.51 -9.46
CA ILE A 42 1.97 0.36 -8.52
C ILE A 42 2.26 -1.12 -8.30
N SER A 43 3.45 -1.55 -8.70
CA SER A 43 3.91 -2.93 -8.60
C SER A 43 5.36 -2.97 -8.16
N GLY A 44 5.80 -4.11 -7.64
CA GLY A 44 7.14 -4.26 -7.08
C GLY A 44 7.18 -5.22 -5.90
N GLU A 45 8.39 -5.47 -5.40
CA GLU A 45 8.58 -6.31 -4.21
C GLU A 45 8.09 -5.57 -2.96
N ALA A 46 7.36 -6.27 -2.08
CA ALA A 46 6.66 -5.69 -0.94
C ALA A 46 7.55 -4.87 0.00
N ARG A 47 8.79 -5.28 0.27
CA ARG A 47 9.71 -4.58 1.17
C ARG A 47 10.30 -3.34 0.50
N ASP A 48 10.48 -3.36 -0.82
CA ASP A 48 10.88 -2.16 -1.58
C ASP A 48 9.74 -1.17 -1.76
N LEU A 49 8.51 -1.65 -1.97
CA LEU A 49 7.30 -0.81 -1.93
C LEU A 49 7.13 -0.14 -0.56
N ALA A 50 7.45 -0.82 0.54
CA ALA A 50 7.44 -0.22 1.88
C ALA A 50 8.41 0.97 1.96
N LYS A 51 9.66 0.81 1.50
CA LYS A 51 10.64 1.90 1.44
C LYS A 51 10.14 3.05 0.57
N PHE A 52 9.52 2.75 -0.57
CA PHE A 52 8.91 3.75 -1.45
C PHE A 52 7.87 4.61 -0.71
N TYR A 53 6.92 3.99 -0.01
CA TYR A 53 5.90 4.71 0.76
C TYR A 53 6.49 5.50 1.95
N VAL A 54 7.45 4.92 2.67
CA VAL A 54 8.15 5.62 3.76
C VAL A 54 8.89 6.85 3.25
N ARG A 55 9.58 6.74 2.11
CA ARG A 55 10.29 7.85 1.48
C ARG A 55 9.36 8.99 1.07
N ILE A 56 8.18 8.69 0.54
CA ILE A 56 7.14 9.71 0.26
C ILE A 56 6.78 10.47 1.55
N ALA A 57 6.46 9.75 2.62
CA ALA A 57 6.09 10.36 3.90
C ALA A 57 7.24 11.17 4.54
N GLN A 58 8.48 10.67 4.44
CA GLN A 58 9.68 11.36 4.91
C GLN A 58 9.93 12.65 4.13
N SER A 59 9.77 12.64 2.80
CA SER A 59 9.86 13.86 1.98
C SER A 59 8.87 14.91 2.45
N LEU A 60 7.62 14.53 2.72
CA LEU A 60 6.62 15.46 3.20
C LEU A 60 7.00 16.05 4.57
N LYS A 61 7.35 15.18 5.53
CA LYS A 61 7.80 15.59 6.87
C LYS A 61 9.02 16.54 6.83
N ASN A 62 10.02 16.23 6.01
CA ASN A 62 11.29 16.97 5.98
C ASN A 62 11.22 18.25 5.14
N ASN A 63 10.04 18.62 4.63
CA ASN A 63 9.85 19.73 3.72
C ASN A 63 10.84 19.72 2.53
N SER A 64 11.13 18.51 2.02
CA SER A 64 12.03 18.33 0.87
C SER A 64 11.47 19.02 -0.37
N GLN A 65 12.34 19.49 -1.27
CA GLN A 65 11.94 20.13 -2.53
C GLN A 65 11.51 19.13 -3.62
N SER A 66 11.71 17.83 -3.40
CA SER A 66 11.28 16.76 -4.30
C SER A 66 11.15 15.43 -3.53
N PHE A 67 10.51 14.44 -4.16
CA PHE A 67 10.67 13.05 -3.73
C PHE A 67 12.11 12.57 -4.00
N PRO A 68 12.66 11.68 -3.17
CA PRO A 68 13.95 11.06 -3.42
C PRO A 68 13.90 10.21 -4.70
N SER A 69 15.08 9.82 -5.18
CA SER A 69 15.15 8.77 -6.20
C SER A 69 14.61 7.45 -5.65
N PHE A 70 14.01 6.67 -6.54
CA PHE A 70 13.52 5.32 -6.28
C PHE A 70 14.16 4.29 -7.21
N CYS A 71 15.17 4.68 -8.00
CA CYS A 71 15.83 3.78 -8.96
C CYS A 71 16.56 2.60 -8.30
N ASP A 72 16.81 2.69 -7.00
CA ASP A 72 17.38 1.63 -6.16
C ASP A 72 16.34 0.64 -5.62
N LEU A 73 15.07 0.83 -5.94
CA LEU A 73 13.96 0.00 -5.51
C LEU A 73 13.37 -0.76 -6.69
N GLU A 74 12.98 -2.01 -6.48
CA GLU A 74 12.20 -2.79 -7.44
C GLU A 74 10.73 -2.34 -7.45
N VAL A 75 10.48 -1.09 -7.87
CA VAL A 75 9.15 -0.45 -7.86
C VAL A 75 8.84 0.15 -9.23
N ASN A 76 7.70 -0.21 -9.79
CA ASN A 76 7.18 0.36 -11.03
C ASN A 76 6.02 1.32 -10.72
N THR A 77 6.12 2.54 -11.24
CA THR A 77 5.13 3.60 -11.07
C THR A 77 5.04 4.46 -12.33
N PRO A 78 3.86 4.94 -12.72
CA PRO A 78 3.71 5.62 -14.00
C PRO A 78 4.25 7.07 -14.06
N ALA A 79 4.37 7.81 -12.94
CA ALA A 79 4.80 9.24 -13.00
C ALA A 79 5.11 9.89 -11.63
N ILE A 80 6.19 9.48 -10.94
CA ILE A 80 6.53 9.98 -9.58
C ILE A 80 6.69 11.51 -9.51
N SER A 81 7.35 12.12 -10.50
CA SER A 81 7.68 13.56 -10.49
C SER A 81 6.47 14.47 -10.60
N GLU A 82 5.40 14.02 -11.25
CA GLU A 82 4.19 14.82 -11.48
C GLU A 82 3.33 14.92 -10.22
N TRP A 83 3.42 13.94 -9.31
CA TRP A 83 2.63 13.91 -8.09
C TRP A 83 3.13 14.87 -7.01
N PHE A 84 4.45 15.11 -6.98
CA PHE A 84 5.09 15.73 -5.83
C PHE A 84 4.52 17.11 -5.49
N GLU A 85 4.46 18.01 -6.46
CA GLU A 85 3.97 19.37 -6.26
C GLU A 85 2.52 19.39 -5.77
N ILE A 86 1.65 18.55 -6.37
CA ILE A 86 0.24 18.46 -6.00
C ILE A 86 0.08 17.90 -4.58
N ILE A 87 0.81 16.83 -4.25
CA ILE A 87 0.78 16.21 -2.93
C ILE A 87 1.29 17.21 -1.88
N ARG A 88 2.37 17.93 -2.17
CA ARG A 88 2.94 18.96 -1.30
C ARG A 88 1.93 20.07 -1.03
N GLU A 89 1.36 20.65 -2.08
CA GLU A 89 0.38 21.73 -1.96
C GLU A 89 -0.82 21.30 -1.10
N LEU A 90 -1.36 20.11 -1.35
CA LEU A 90 -2.48 19.56 -0.58
C LEU A 90 -2.10 19.31 0.88
N PHE A 91 -0.92 18.73 1.13
CA PHE A 91 -0.45 18.44 2.48
C PHE A 91 -0.20 19.73 3.28
N ASP A 92 0.50 20.71 2.70
CA ASP A 92 0.81 21.98 3.36
C ASP A 92 -0.46 22.79 3.67
N LYS A 93 -1.46 22.71 2.78
CA LYS A 93 -2.76 23.37 2.97
C LYS A 93 -3.61 22.75 4.07
N HIS A 94 -3.59 21.41 4.20
CA HIS A 94 -4.52 20.69 5.06
C HIS A 94 -3.89 20.10 6.33
N GLY A 95 -2.57 20.00 6.40
CA GLY A 95 -1.84 19.34 7.49
C GLY A 95 -2.01 17.81 7.52
N GLU A 96 -2.72 17.24 6.55
CA GLU A 96 -2.92 15.81 6.39
C GLU A 96 -3.26 15.47 4.94
N ILE A 97 -2.94 14.24 4.52
CA ILE A 97 -3.30 13.75 3.20
C ILE A 97 -3.46 12.23 3.19
N LEU A 98 -4.42 11.73 2.43
CA LEU A 98 -4.55 10.32 2.08
C LEU A 98 -4.07 10.08 0.63
N LEU A 99 -2.99 9.32 0.50
CA LEU A 99 -2.52 8.84 -0.78
C LEU A 99 -3.15 7.48 -1.07
N VAL A 100 -3.77 7.36 -2.24
CA VAL A 100 -4.49 6.17 -2.68
C VAL A 100 -3.75 5.58 -3.86
N ALA A 101 -3.43 4.29 -3.79
CA ALA A 101 -2.88 3.56 -4.92
C ALA A 101 -3.55 2.20 -5.07
N GLY A 102 -3.38 1.62 -6.24
CA GLY A 102 -3.63 0.20 -6.44
C GLY A 102 -2.61 -0.40 -7.40
N GLY A 103 -2.57 -1.73 -7.40
CA GLY A 103 -1.69 -2.50 -8.27
C GLY A 103 -1.40 -3.86 -7.66
N GLU A 104 -0.32 -4.49 -8.09
CA GLU A 104 -0.01 -5.88 -7.78
C GLU A 104 1.40 -6.00 -7.19
N PRO A 105 1.54 -5.94 -5.86
CA PRO A 105 2.79 -6.27 -5.19
C PRO A 105 3.19 -7.73 -5.45
N THR A 106 4.47 -8.00 -5.35
CA THR A 106 5.02 -9.35 -5.23
C THR A 106 5.72 -9.48 -3.89
N VAL A 107 5.97 -10.72 -3.48
CA VAL A 107 6.74 -10.99 -2.27
C VAL A 107 7.72 -12.12 -2.55
N THR A 108 8.98 -11.88 -2.21
CA THR A 108 10.01 -12.93 -2.27
C THR A 108 10.01 -13.65 -0.93
N LEU A 109 9.62 -14.92 -0.94
CA LEU A 109 9.62 -15.79 0.24
C LEU A 109 11.07 -16.05 0.67
N LEU A 110 11.38 -15.67 1.91
CA LEU A 110 12.69 -15.86 2.55
C LEU A 110 12.67 -16.99 3.59
N GLY A 111 11.48 -17.43 4.00
CA GLY A 111 11.28 -18.51 4.97
C GLY A 111 10.00 -19.31 4.71
N ASP A 112 9.68 -20.20 5.65
CA ASP A 112 8.52 -21.11 5.64
C ASP A 112 7.35 -20.59 6.50
N GLY A 113 7.41 -19.32 6.90
CA GLY A 113 6.37 -18.63 7.65
C GLY A 113 5.05 -18.50 6.91
N LYS A 114 4.06 -17.95 7.62
CA LYS A 114 2.73 -17.69 7.08
C LYS A 114 2.54 -16.18 6.89
N GLY A 115 2.09 -15.79 5.71
CA GLY A 115 1.84 -14.39 5.38
C GLY A 115 1.32 -14.21 3.97
N GLY A 116 1.31 -12.97 3.52
CA GLY A 116 1.03 -12.59 2.15
C GLY A 116 1.63 -11.22 1.85
N ARG A 117 1.64 -10.85 0.57
CA ARG A 117 2.28 -9.62 0.09
C ARG A 117 1.75 -8.35 0.78
N ASN A 118 0.45 -8.30 1.10
CA ASN A 118 -0.17 -7.13 1.72
C ASN A 118 0.21 -7.01 3.20
N GLN A 119 0.15 -8.12 3.94
CA GLN A 119 0.62 -8.17 5.33
C GLN A 119 2.11 -7.84 5.40
N GLU A 120 2.89 -8.40 4.49
CA GLU A 120 4.33 -8.18 4.45
C GLU A 120 4.69 -6.72 4.16
N LEU A 121 4.04 -6.12 3.17
CA LEU A 121 4.20 -4.70 2.86
C LEU A 121 3.85 -3.80 4.07
N ALA A 122 2.76 -4.09 4.77
CA ALA A 122 2.37 -3.35 5.96
C ALA A 122 3.38 -3.48 7.12
N LEU A 123 3.91 -4.69 7.34
CA LEU A 123 4.94 -4.93 8.36
C LEU A 123 6.27 -4.25 7.99
N ALA A 124 6.69 -4.38 6.74
CA ALA A 124 7.90 -3.73 6.22
C ALA A 124 7.79 -2.21 6.32
N PHE A 125 6.64 -1.61 5.98
CA PHE A 125 6.40 -0.17 6.14
C PHE A 125 6.61 0.26 7.60
N GLN A 126 6.08 -0.51 8.54
CA GLN A 126 6.21 -0.25 9.96
C GLN A 126 7.69 -0.23 10.38
N ILE A 127 8.45 -1.25 9.99
CA ILE A 127 9.88 -1.40 10.29
C ILE A 127 10.70 -0.26 9.67
N GLU A 128 10.50 0.01 8.38
CA GLU A 128 11.24 1.03 7.62
C GLU A 128 10.94 2.45 8.14
N SER A 129 9.72 2.69 8.63
CA SER A 129 9.34 3.99 9.18
C SER A 129 10.08 4.35 10.48
N ALA A 130 10.45 3.32 11.27
CA ALA A 130 11.20 3.43 12.52
C ALA A 130 10.71 4.53 13.49
N GLY A 131 9.40 4.81 13.57
CA GLY A 131 8.86 5.88 14.43
C GLY A 131 9.09 7.30 13.94
N ASN A 132 9.74 7.47 12.78
CA ASN A 132 10.23 8.78 12.34
C ASN A 132 9.26 9.57 11.45
N ILE A 133 8.05 9.06 11.20
CA ILE A 133 7.01 9.74 10.42
C ILE A 133 5.65 9.62 11.12
N ASN A 134 4.78 10.62 11.02
CA ASN A 134 3.40 10.54 11.49
C ASN A 134 2.49 10.03 10.37
N ALA A 135 2.54 8.71 10.13
CA ALA A 135 1.82 8.08 9.03
C ALA A 135 1.23 6.73 9.43
N SER A 136 0.17 6.33 8.74
CA SER A 136 -0.42 4.99 8.78
C SER A 136 -0.53 4.45 7.38
N PHE A 137 -0.30 3.15 7.22
CA PHE A 137 -0.32 2.47 5.94
C PHE A 137 -1.23 1.25 5.99
N LEU A 138 -2.02 1.04 4.95
CA LEU A 138 -2.88 -0.11 4.79
C LEU A 138 -2.64 -0.73 3.41
N SER A 139 -2.58 -2.06 3.37
CA SER A 139 -2.54 -2.86 2.16
C SER A 139 -3.58 -3.96 2.24
N ALA A 140 -4.38 -4.16 1.19
CA ALA A 140 -5.33 -5.25 1.13
C ALA A 140 -5.64 -5.74 -0.30
N GLY A 141 -5.72 -7.06 -0.45
CA GLY A 141 -6.23 -7.74 -1.64
C GLY A 141 -7.74 -7.62 -1.77
N THR A 142 -8.20 -7.32 -2.98
CA THR A 142 -9.64 -7.10 -3.24
C THR A 142 -10.47 -8.38 -3.29
N ASP A 143 -9.82 -9.54 -3.42
CA ASP A 143 -10.42 -10.88 -3.29
C ASP A 143 -10.74 -11.28 -1.85
N GLY A 144 -10.26 -10.49 -0.89
CA GLY A 144 -10.47 -10.70 0.52
C GLY A 144 -9.48 -11.68 1.15
N GLN A 145 -8.44 -12.08 0.41
CA GLN A 145 -7.41 -13.02 0.85
C GLN A 145 -6.01 -12.48 0.53
N ASP A 146 -5.06 -12.74 1.43
CA ASP A 146 -3.65 -12.39 1.25
C ASP A 146 -2.76 -13.59 1.56
N GLY A 147 -2.19 -14.20 0.51
CA GLY A 147 -1.48 -15.47 0.61
C GLY A 147 -2.37 -16.61 1.13
N PRO A 148 -1.80 -17.65 1.77
CA PRO A 148 -2.55 -18.75 2.38
C PRO A 148 -3.23 -18.38 3.72
N CYS A 149 -3.77 -17.15 3.84
CA CYS A 149 -4.32 -16.61 5.08
C CYS A 149 -5.85 -16.36 5.00
N ASP A 150 -6.47 -16.19 6.17
CA ASP A 150 -7.90 -15.86 6.34
C ASP A 150 -8.13 -14.35 6.54
N VAL A 151 -7.23 -13.54 5.97
CA VAL A 151 -7.21 -12.09 6.04
C VAL A 151 -6.90 -11.55 4.65
N SER A 152 -7.36 -10.34 4.38
CA SER A 152 -7.18 -9.65 3.08
C SER A 152 -5.89 -8.84 3.05
N GLY A 153 -5.25 -8.65 4.20
CA GLY A 153 -4.07 -7.81 4.36
C GLY A 153 -3.95 -7.29 5.79
N ALA A 154 -3.22 -6.19 5.95
CA ALA A 154 -3.05 -5.54 7.24
C ALA A 154 -2.86 -4.02 7.12
N TRP A 155 -2.95 -3.34 8.26
CA TRP A 155 -2.52 -1.95 8.38
C TRP A 155 -1.50 -1.78 9.51
N SER A 156 -0.69 -0.73 9.43
CA SER A 156 0.34 -0.42 10.42
C SER A 156 0.49 1.09 10.59
N GLY A 157 0.79 1.53 11.80
CA GLY A 157 1.16 2.91 12.11
C GLY A 157 2.67 3.02 12.26
N ALA A 158 3.24 4.08 11.73
CA ALA A 158 4.67 4.34 11.87
C ALA A 158 5.07 4.65 13.33
N GLN A 159 4.16 5.23 14.12
CA GLN A 159 4.39 5.65 15.51
C GLN A 159 4.20 4.53 16.54
N ASP A 160 3.90 3.31 16.10
CA ASP A 160 3.63 2.24 17.04
C ASP A 160 4.88 1.82 17.78
N SER A 161 4.89 2.06 19.09
CA SER A 161 6.02 1.80 20.00
C SER A 161 6.48 0.34 20.04
N ASN A 162 5.70 -0.59 19.47
CA ASN A 162 6.00 -2.02 19.41
C ASN A 162 6.95 -2.42 18.28
N VAL A 163 7.34 -1.48 17.42
CA VAL A 163 8.10 -1.79 16.20
C VAL A 163 9.48 -2.36 16.48
N ASN A 164 10.12 -2.03 17.61
CA ASN A 164 11.53 -2.38 17.73
C ASN A 164 12.17 -2.38 19.13
N LEU A 165 11.53 -2.97 20.15
CA LEU A 165 12.27 -3.11 21.41
C LEU A 165 13.32 -4.22 21.37
N ASN A 166 13.25 -5.21 20.46
CA ASN A 166 14.24 -6.32 20.38
C ASN A 166 14.43 -6.96 18.97
N GLY A 167 14.09 -6.28 17.86
CA GLY A 167 14.27 -6.85 16.51
C GLY A 167 13.30 -7.98 16.09
N GLU A 168 12.35 -8.36 16.95
CA GLU A 168 11.39 -9.44 16.68
C GLU A 168 10.58 -9.23 15.39
N ALA A 169 10.11 -8.00 15.14
CA ALA A 169 9.36 -7.68 13.91
C ALA A 169 10.17 -8.00 12.64
N ARG A 170 11.48 -7.73 12.67
CA ARG A 170 12.40 -8.04 11.57
C ARG A 170 12.57 -9.56 11.40
N SER A 171 12.64 -10.32 12.49
CA SER A 171 12.70 -11.79 12.41
C SER A 171 11.45 -12.42 11.79
N PHE A 172 10.25 -11.88 12.08
CA PHE A 172 9.02 -12.32 11.39
C PHE A 172 9.06 -11.97 9.90
N LEU A 173 9.59 -10.79 9.54
CA LEU A 173 9.73 -10.39 8.14
C LEU A 173 10.72 -11.30 7.38
N GLU A 174 11.87 -11.58 7.98
CA GLU A 174 12.94 -12.44 7.42
C GLU A 174 12.51 -13.90 7.27
N SER A 175 11.53 -14.35 8.07
CA SER A 175 10.93 -15.70 7.95
C SER A 175 9.66 -15.75 7.10
N SER A 176 9.26 -14.63 6.48
CA SER A 176 8.00 -14.52 5.71
C SER A 176 6.75 -14.87 6.54
N ASP A 177 6.76 -14.48 7.82
CA ASP A 177 5.76 -14.86 8.83
C ASP A 177 4.89 -13.69 9.32
N SER A 178 4.56 -12.76 8.41
CA SER A 178 3.81 -11.53 8.72
C SER A 178 2.44 -11.79 9.35
N TYR A 179 1.76 -12.88 9.00
CA TYR A 179 0.47 -13.26 9.59
C TYR A 179 0.58 -13.50 11.09
N ASN A 180 1.57 -14.28 11.51
CA ASN A 180 1.74 -14.61 12.92
C ASN A 180 2.25 -13.40 13.71
N TYR A 181 3.04 -12.51 13.09
CA TYR A 181 3.38 -11.23 13.70
C TYR A 181 2.13 -10.44 14.08
N PHE A 182 1.26 -10.15 13.11
CA PHE A 182 0.04 -9.38 13.38
C PHE A 182 -0.90 -10.13 14.32
N LYS A 183 -1.07 -11.44 14.14
CA LYS A 183 -1.88 -12.27 15.05
C LYS A 183 -1.41 -12.17 16.51
N LYS A 184 -0.10 -12.18 16.74
CA LYS A 184 0.50 -12.15 18.08
C LYS A 184 0.49 -10.76 18.69
N HIS A 185 0.86 -9.75 17.91
CA HIS A 185 1.19 -8.41 18.44
C HIS A 185 0.12 -7.36 18.18
N ALA A 186 -0.67 -7.51 17.12
CA ALA A 186 -1.67 -6.52 16.72
C ALA A 186 -2.83 -7.14 15.93
N PRO A 187 -3.60 -8.09 16.52
CA PRO A 187 -4.60 -8.86 15.78
C PRO A 187 -5.73 -8.00 15.20
N HIS A 188 -6.00 -6.85 15.81
CA HIS A 188 -6.95 -5.83 15.33
C HIS A 188 -6.50 -5.13 14.04
N ARG A 189 -5.27 -5.38 13.59
CA ARG A 189 -4.71 -4.80 12.37
C ARG A 189 -4.82 -5.69 11.14
N HIS A 190 -5.21 -6.95 11.33
CA HIS A 190 -5.65 -7.76 10.23
C HIS A 190 -6.92 -7.18 9.61
N ILE A 191 -6.91 -7.07 8.29
CA ILE A 191 -8.07 -6.66 7.52
C ILE A 191 -8.83 -7.93 7.18
N ARG A 192 -10.06 -8.02 7.67
CA ARG A 192 -10.90 -9.20 7.53
C ARG A 192 -12.18 -8.82 6.81
N THR A 193 -12.16 -8.87 5.48
CA THR A 193 -13.38 -8.66 4.67
C THR A 193 -14.17 -9.97 4.51
N GLY A 194 -13.51 -11.12 4.67
CA GLY A 194 -13.98 -12.38 4.09
C GLY A 194 -13.82 -12.39 2.57
N LEU A 195 -14.07 -13.53 1.93
CA LEU A 195 -14.02 -13.64 0.47
C LEU A 195 -15.05 -12.68 -0.16
N THR A 196 -14.57 -11.80 -1.04
CA THR A 196 -15.41 -10.80 -1.71
C THR A 196 -16.00 -11.33 -3.02
N PHE A 197 -15.49 -12.47 -3.50
CA PHE A 197 -15.84 -13.09 -4.79
C PHE A 197 -15.59 -12.20 -6.01
N THR A 198 -14.65 -11.25 -5.89
CA THR A 198 -14.13 -10.43 -7.00
C THR A 198 -12.61 -10.31 -6.86
N ASN A 199 -11.86 -10.13 -7.94
CA ASN A 199 -10.44 -9.81 -7.83
C ASN A 199 -10.08 -8.75 -8.87
N VAL A 200 -9.66 -7.59 -8.39
CA VAL A 200 -9.13 -6.50 -9.19
C VAL A 200 -7.86 -5.95 -8.54
N MET A 201 -6.95 -6.83 -8.16
CA MET A 201 -5.65 -6.53 -7.53
C MET A 201 -5.74 -5.95 -6.10
N ASP A 202 -4.70 -5.26 -5.64
CA ASP A 202 -4.58 -4.77 -4.26
C ASP A 202 -4.78 -3.26 -4.17
N ILE A 203 -5.18 -2.81 -2.97
CA ILE A 203 -5.37 -1.41 -2.60
C ILE A 203 -4.31 -1.03 -1.57
N HIS A 204 -3.66 0.11 -1.79
CA HIS A 204 -2.76 0.73 -0.83
C HIS A 204 -3.30 2.10 -0.39
N LEU A 205 -3.32 2.34 0.92
CA LEU A 205 -3.71 3.62 1.50
C LEU A 205 -2.59 4.09 2.43
N LEU A 206 -1.96 5.20 2.09
CA LEU A 206 -0.97 5.87 2.92
C LEU A 206 -1.55 7.18 3.45
N TYR A 207 -1.83 7.23 4.74
CA TYR A 207 -2.34 8.41 5.42
C TYR A 207 -1.22 9.09 6.20
N ILE A 208 -0.99 10.37 5.94
CA ILE A 208 0.12 11.15 6.49
C ILE A 208 -0.45 12.38 7.19
N LYS A 209 0.07 12.71 8.37
CA LYS A 209 -0.25 13.91 9.13
C LYS A 209 0.98 14.76 9.40
N ALA A 210 0.78 16.07 9.49
CA ALA A 210 1.72 16.96 10.14
C ALA A 210 1.85 16.59 11.63
N HIS A 211 2.99 16.96 12.22
CA HIS A 211 3.22 16.82 13.65
C HIS A 211 2.52 17.93 14.43
#